data_AF-A0A1K1SGE1-F1
#
_entry.id   AF-A0A1K1SGE1-F1
#
_cell.length_a   1.000
_cell.length_b   1.000
_cell.length_c   1.000
_cell.angle_alpha   90.00
_cell.angle_beta   90.00
_cell.angle_gamma   90.00
#
_symmetry.space_group_name_H-M   'P 1'
#
loop_
_entity.id
_entity.type
_entity.pdbx_description
1 polymer ?
#
loop_
_entity_poly.entity_id
_entity_poly.type
_entity_poly.pdbx_seq_one_letter_code
_entity_poly.pdbx_strand_id
1 'polypeptide(L)'
;MIELQQIKERIAAEHYRDTNSCFELRMLLMDAASTLTTRHIANLRQGKDPQVSLTLLRAFRSVRQHYFTLEKAKEGDLDCYNHTKDAVMDELTGLYQQYRGNVISLHAENSSELKIAQ
;
A
#
# COMPACT_ATOMS: atom_id res chain seq x y z
N MET A 1 -0.51 4.06 8.76
CA MET A 1 -1.65 3.17 8.55
C MET A 1 -2.85 4.00 8.20
N ILE A 2 -3.12 5.09 8.92
CA ILE A 2 -4.16 6.06 8.52
C ILE A 2 -3.89 6.61 7.11
N GLU A 3 -2.70 7.12 6.83
CA GLU A 3 -2.37 7.69 5.50
C GLU A 3 -2.56 6.67 4.36
N LEU A 4 -2.05 5.45 4.53
CA LEU A 4 -2.20 4.38 3.53
C LEU A 4 -3.66 3.95 3.36
N GLN A 5 -4.44 3.93 4.44
CA GLN A 5 -5.87 3.65 4.40
C GLN A 5 -6.64 4.76 3.68
N GLN A 6 -6.31 6.03 3.95
CA GLN A 6 -6.91 7.18 3.25
C GLN A 6 -6.62 7.15 1.76
N ILE A 7 -5.38 6.80 1.36
CA ILE A 7 -5.03 6.64 -0.06
C ILE A 7 -5.81 5.48 -0.68
N LYS A 8 -5.94 4.36 0.02
CA LYS A 8 -6.75 3.23 -0.45
C LYS A 8 -8.21 3.63 -0.66
N GLU A 9 -8.80 4.38 0.27
CA GLU A 9 -10.18 4.89 0.15
C GLU A 9 -10.33 5.85 -1.03
N ARG A 10 -9.35 6.73 -1.26
CA ARG A 10 -9.32 7.61 -2.44
C ARG A 10 -9.27 6.81 -3.74
N ILE A 11 -8.41 5.80 -3.83
CA ILE A 11 -8.32 4.92 -5.01
C ILE A 11 -9.64 4.16 -5.20
N ALA A 12 -10.25 3.64 -4.14
CA ALA A 12 -11.52 2.93 -4.20
C ALA A 12 -12.66 3.81 -4.76
N ALA A 13 -12.70 5.07 -4.34
CA ALA A 13 -13.70 6.06 -4.77
C ALA A 13 -13.41 6.68 -6.14
N GLU A 14 -12.22 6.45 -6.71
CA GLU A 14 -11.86 6.97 -8.03
C GLU A 14 -12.64 6.23 -9.11
N HIS A 15 -13.10 6.91 -10.16
CA HIS A 15 -13.87 6.26 -11.22
C HIS A 15 -13.42 6.77 -12.58
N TYR A 16 -13.51 5.90 -13.59
CA TYR A 16 -13.26 6.34 -14.96
C TYR A 16 -14.37 7.31 -15.40
N ARG A 17 -13.98 8.53 -15.78
CA ARG A 17 -14.89 9.59 -16.23
C ARG A 17 -14.56 10.04 -17.64
N ASP A 18 -13.28 10.21 -17.93
CA ASP A 18 -12.78 10.71 -19.20
C ASP A 18 -11.33 10.26 -19.44
N THR A 19 -10.72 10.78 -20.51
CA THR A 19 -9.36 10.45 -20.92
C THR A 19 -8.29 10.83 -19.87
N ASN A 20 -8.59 11.70 -18.91
CA ASN A 20 -7.68 12.09 -17.84
C ASN A 20 -7.70 11.10 -16.66
N SER A 21 -8.69 10.22 -16.56
CA SER A 21 -8.84 9.33 -15.39
C SER A 21 -7.62 8.41 -15.18
N CYS A 22 -6.92 7.99 -16.24
CA CYS A 22 -5.66 7.24 -16.11
C CYS A 22 -4.55 8.08 -15.47
N PHE A 23 -4.47 9.37 -15.79
CA PHE A 23 -3.52 10.30 -15.19
C PHE A 23 -3.86 10.55 -13.71
N GLU A 24 -5.14 10.76 -13.39
CA GLU A 24 -5.61 10.95 -12.01
C GLU A 24 -5.29 9.72 -11.14
N LEU A 25 -5.57 8.52 -11.65
CA LEU A 25 -5.20 7.28 -10.95
C LEU A 25 -3.67 7.18 -10.76
N ARG A 26 -2.86 7.54 -11.77
CA ARG A 26 -1.39 7.59 -11.63
C ARG A 26 -0.93 8.51 -10.50
N MET A 27 -1.56 9.67 -10.32
CA MET A 27 -1.24 10.57 -9.21
C MET A 27 -1.53 9.92 -7.86
N LEU A 28 -2.65 9.20 -7.72
CA LEU A 28 -2.95 8.42 -6.52
C LEU A 28 -1.95 7.29 -6.28
N LEU A 29 -1.49 6.61 -7.33
CA LEU A 29 -0.44 5.59 -7.22
C LEU A 29 0.90 6.18 -6.78
N MET A 30 1.22 7.39 -7.23
CA MET A 30 2.43 8.11 -6.79
C MET A 30 2.35 8.49 -5.31
N ASP A 31 1.18 8.93 -4.82
CA ASP A 31 0.93 9.19 -3.40
C ASP A 31 1.11 7.91 -2.56
N ALA A 32 0.55 6.78 -3.04
CA ALA A 32 0.70 5.47 -2.40
C ALA A 32 2.18 5.06 -2.33
N ALA A 33 2.90 5.14 -3.45
CA ALA A 33 4.31 4.78 -3.54
C ALA A 33 5.19 5.63 -2.60
N SER A 34 4.93 6.93 -2.54
CA SER A 34 5.62 7.86 -1.64
C SER A 34 5.37 7.51 -0.17
N THR A 35 4.12 7.21 0.19
CA THR A 35 3.74 6.79 1.54
C THR A 35 4.42 5.49 1.95
N LEU A 36 4.44 4.49 1.07
CA LEU A 36 5.11 3.21 1.30
C LEU A 36 6.62 3.38 1.52
N THR A 37 7.25 4.24 0.73
CA THR A 37 8.69 4.54 0.83
C THR A 37 9.02 5.26 2.14
N THR A 38 8.25 6.28 2.50
CA THR A 38 8.40 7.00 3.78
C THR A 38 8.26 6.06 4.97
N ARG A 39 7.27 5.16 4.92
CA ARG A 39 7.06 4.11 5.93
C ARG A 39 8.24 3.17 6.03
N HIS A 40 8.77 2.72 4.89
CA HIS A 40 9.90 1.81 4.83
C HIS A 40 11.13 2.43 5.48
N ILE A 41 11.45 3.68 5.13
CA ILE A 41 12.57 4.43 5.72
C ILE A 41 12.37 4.60 7.24
N ALA A 42 11.17 4.97 7.68
CA ALA A 42 10.86 5.11 9.10
C ALA A 42 11.01 3.76 9.85
N ASN A 43 10.58 2.65 9.25
CA ASN A 43 10.70 1.32 9.83
C ASN A 43 12.17 0.93 10.03
N LEU A 44 13.01 1.18 9.02
CA LEU A 44 14.46 0.94 9.12
C LEU A 44 15.12 1.81 10.21
N ARG A 45 14.79 3.12 10.25
CA ARG A 45 15.36 4.05 11.25
C ARG A 45 15.00 3.70 12.69
N GLN A 46 13.82 3.11 12.90
CA GLN A 46 13.32 2.75 14.22
C GLN A 46 13.76 1.34 14.67
N GLY A 47 14.57 0.63 13.88
CA GLY A 47 15.01 -0.74 14.20
C GLY A 47 13.86 -1.74 14.31
N LYS A 48 12.75 -1.48 13.60
CA LYS A 48 11.60 -2.38 13.57
C LYS A 48 11.87 -3.62 12.74
N ASP A 49 10.97 -4.60 12.85
CA ASP A 49 11.04 -5.88 12.14
C ASP A 49 11.40 -5.69 10.63
N PRO A 50 12.52 -6.29 10.16
CA PRO A 50 12.91 -6.26 8.76
C PRO A 50 11.85 -6.82 7.79
N GLN A 51 11.01 -7.78 8.21
CA GLN A 51 9.95 -8.33 7.37
C GLN A 51 8.90 -7.30 7.02
N VAL A 52 8.61 -6.39 7.94
CA VAL A 52 7.73 -5.24 7.73
C VAL A 52 8.31 -4.31 6.65
N SER A 53 9.62 -4.03 6.70
CA SER A 53 10.32 -3.26 5.68
C SER A 53 10.31 -3.93 4.30
N LEU A 54 10.52 -5.26 4.24
CA LEU A 54 10.49 -6.03 3.00
C LEU A 54 9.08 -6.02 2.38
N THR A 55 8.05 -6.17 3.21
CA THR A 55 6.66 -6.16 2.76
C THR A 55 6.28 -4.80 2.15
N LEU A 56 6.68 -3.68 2.78
CA LEU A 56 6.48 -2.33 2.22
C LEU A 56 7.19 -2.15 0.88
N LEU A 57 8.43 -2.64 0.77
CA LEU A 57 9.20 -2.51 -0.46
C LEU A 57 8.60 -3.32 -1.61
N ARG A 58 8.05 -4.51 -1.32
CA ARG A 58 7.32 -5.31 -2.31
C ARG A 58 6.07 -4.58 -2.79
N ALA A 59 5.26 -4.07 -1.88
CA ALA A 59 4.07 -3.28 -2.23
C ALA A 59 4.44 -2.04 -3.06
N PHE A 60 5.51 -1.32 -2.68
CA PHE A 60 6.00 -0.17 -3.46
C PHE A 60 6.36 -0.56 -4.90
N ARG A 61 7.09 -1.66 -5.09
CA ARG A 61 7.47 -2.13 -6.43
C ARG A 61 6.25 -2.46 -7.28
N SER A 62 5.24 -3.05 -6.67
CA SER A 62 4.00 -3.45 -7.33
C SER A 62 3.16 -2.23 -7.74
N VAL A 63 2.91 -1.30 -6.81
CA VAL A 63 2.27 0.00 -7.10
C VAL A 63 3.01 0.76 -8.21
N ARG A 64 4.35 0.77 -8.16
CA ARG A 64 5.17 1.41 -9.19
C ARG A 64 5.04 0.73 -10.56
N GLN A 65 4.91 -0.60 -10.59
CA GLN A 65 4.68 -1.32 -11.84
C GLN A 65 3.32 -0.92 -12.46
N HIS A 66 2.27 -0.88 -11.65
CA HIS A 66 0.93 -0.43 -12.06
C HIS A 66 0.90 1.01 -12.55
N TYR A 67 1.66 1.90 -11.90
CA TYR A 67 1.87 3.27 -12.40
C TYR A 67 2.41 3.29 -13.83
N PHE A 68 3.43 2.47 -14.12
CA PHE A 68 4.01 2.40 -15.46
C PHE A 68 3.09 1.72 -16.48
N THR A 69 2.23 0.80 -16.05
CA THR A 69 1.16 0.23 -16.90
C THR A 69 0.21 1.33 -17.36
N LEU A 70 -0.28 2.17 -16.44
CA LEU A 70 -1.15 3.30 -16.78
C LEU A 70 -0.44 4.37 -17.62
N GLU A 71 0.86 4.58 -17.41
CA GLU A 71 1.64 5.54 -18.22
C GLU A 71 1.71 5.13 -19.69
N LYS A 72 1.69 3.84 -19.97
CA LYS A 72 1.75 3.28 -21.33
C LYS A 72 0.36 2.96 -21.90
N ALA A 73 -0.70 3.15 -21.12
CA ALA A 73 -2.06 2.91 -21.57
C ALA A 73 -2.41 3.86 -22.71
N LYS A 74 -3.25 3.41 -23.64
CA LYS A 74 -3.79 4.29 -24.67
C LYS A 74 -4.73 5.30 -24.03
N GLU A 75 -4.85 6.49 -24.62
CA GLU A 75 -5.92 7.41 -24.25
C GLU A 75 -7.27 6.70 -24.41
N GLY A 76 -8.16 6.84 -23.43
CA GLY A 76 -9.46 6.17 -23.50
C GLY A 76 -9.50 4.72 -23.00
N ASP A 77 -8.37 4.14 -22.53
CA ASP A 77 -8.29 2.72 -22.19
C ASP A 77 -8.92 2.40 -20.81
N LEU A 78 -10.25 2.27 -20.81
CA LEU A 78 -11.07 1.93 -19.64
C LEU A 78 -10.70 0.58 -19.02
N ASP A 79 -10.37 -0.42 -19.84
CA ASP A 79 -10.06 -1.77 -19.37
C ASP A 79 -8.73 -1.76 -18.60
N CYS A 80 -7.71 -1.10 -19.15
CA CYS A 80 -6.43 -0.90 -18.47
C CYS A 80 -6.60 -0.16 -17.14
N TYR A 81 -7.43 0.89 -17.12
CA TYR A 81 -7.75 1.63 -15.90
C TYR A 81 -8.38 0.72 -14.84
N ASN A 82 -9.46 0.01 -15.17
CA ASN A 82 -10.20 -0.82 -14.21
C ASN A 82 -9.32 -1.95 -13.69
N HIS A 83 -8.62 -2.65 -14.58
CA HIS A 83 -7.74 -3.74 -14.21
C HIS A 83 -6.61 -3.27 -13.26
N THR A 84 -6.02 -2.11 -13.57
CA THR A 84 -4.96 -1.55 -12.73
C THR A 84 -5.50 -1.11 -11.37
N LYS A 85 -6.66 -0.45 -11.34
CA LYS A 85 -7.31 -0.01 -10.10
C LYS A 85 -7.58 -1.20 -9.19
N ASP A 86 -8.21 -2.25 -9.72
CA ASP A 86 -8.56 -3.45 -8.95
C ASP A 86 -7.31 -4.16 -8.42
N ALA A 87 -6.28 -4.33 -9.26
CA ALA A 87 -5.02 -4.95 -8.86
C ALA A 87 -4.33 -4.19 -7.71
N VAL A 88 -4.27 -2.85 -7.79
CA VAL A 88 -3.70 -2.03 -6.71
C VAL A 88 -4.56 -2.12 -5.44
N MET A 89 -5.88 -2.14 -5.58
CA MET A 89 -6.80 -2.24 -4.44
C MET A 89 -6.61 -3.55 -3.67
N ASP A 90 -6.43 -4.67 -4.38
CA ASP A 90 -6.14 -5.97 -3.79
C ASP A 90 -4.80 -5.98 -3.06
N GLU A 91 -3.75 -5.43 -3.68
CA GLU A 91 -2.42 -5.31 -3.07
C GLU A 91 -2.46 -4.48 -1.78
N LEU A 92 -3.09 -3.30 -1.81
CA LEU A 92 -3.19 -2.42 -0.65
C LEU A 92 -4.07 -3.03 0.44
N THR A 93 -5.10 -3.80 0.08
CA THR A 93 -5.94 -4.52 1.02
C THR A 93 -5.17 -5.64 1.70
N GLY A 94 -4.45 -6.46 0.93
CA GLY A 94 -3.59 -7.52 1.46
C GLY A 94 -2.50 -6.98 2.38
N LEU A 95 -1.84 -5.88 1.97
CA LEU A 95 -0.87 -5.18 2.79
C LEU A 95 -1.49 -4.71 4.12
N TYR A 96 -2.66 -4.09 4.06
CA TYR A 96 -3.34 -3.59 5.26
C TYR A 96 -3.71 -4.73 6.23
N GLN A 97 -4.21 -5.85 5.71
CA GLN A 97 -4.54 -7.04 6.49
C GLN A 97 -3.29 -7.65 7.12
N GLN A 98 -2.20 -7.80 6.38
CA GLN A 98 -0.93 -8.32 6.90
C GLN A 98 -0.38 -7.43 8.03
N TYR A 99 -0.50 -6.10 7.89
CA TYR A 99 -0.13 -5.17 8.95
C TYR A 99 -1.02 -5.26 10.19
N ARG A 100 -2.34 -5.38 10.02
CA ARG A 100 -3.27 -5.59 11.13
C ARG A 100 -3.00 -6.91 11.85
N GLY A 101 -2.74 -7.99 11.10
CA GLY A 101 -2.37 -9.30 11.65
C GLY A 101 -1.04 -9.26 12.41
N ASN A 102 -0.02 -8.61 11.85
CA ASN A 102 1.28 -8.47 12.52
C ASN A 102 1.20 -7.61 13.78
N VAL A 103 0.35 -6.58 13.82
CA VAL A 103 0.10 -5.79 15.04
C VAL A 103 -0.57 -6.64 16.14
N ILE A 104 -1.46 -7.56 15.77
CA ILE A 104 -2.11 -8.47 16.73
C ILE A 104 -1.09 -9.50 17.26
N SER A 105 -0.24 -10.08 16.40
CA SER A 105 0.81 -11.01 16.84
C SER A 105 1.90 -10.36 17.69
N LEU A 106 2.31 -9.12 17.38
CA LEU A 106 3.28 -8.37 18.20
C LEU A 106 2.77 -8.05 19.61
N HIS A 107 1.45 -7.91 19.80
CA HIS A 107 0.87 -7.73 21.13
C HIS A 107 0.71 -9.04 21.90
N ALA A 108 0.57 -10.19 21.22
CA ALA A 108 0.47 -11.48 21.87
C ALA A 108 1.81 -11.93 22.47
N GLU A 109 2.93 -11.72 21.76
CA GLU A 109 4.26 -12.15 22.24
C GLU A 109 4.81 -11.28 23.38
N ASN A 110 4.46 -10.00 23.45
CA ASN A 110 4.90 -9.10 24.52
C ASN A 110 4.13 -9.25 25.85
N SER A 111 3.09 -10.08 25.90
CA SER A 111 2.29 -10.29 27.13
C SER A 111 2.85 -11.38 28.05
N SER A 112 3.86 -12.13 27.60
CA SER A 112 4.40 -13.30 28.30
C SER A 112 5.65 -13.02 29.17
N GLU A 113 6.22 -11.82 29.14
CA GLU A 113 7.44 -11.48 29.92
C GLU A 113 7.16 -10.77 31.26
N LEU A 114 5.89 -10.65 31.70
CA LEU A 114 5.52 -9.93 32.93
C LEU A 114 5.05 -10.83 34.10
N LYS A 115 5.51 -12.08 34.15
CA LYS A 115 5.47 -12.95 35.33
C LYS A 115 6.74 -13.81 35.26
N ILE A 116 7.76 -13.66 36.08
CA ILE A 116 7.80 -13.89 37.53
C ILE A 116 9.08 -13.21 38.06
N ALA A 117 8.93 -12.27 38.99
CA ALA A 117 9.96 -11.94 39.96
C ALA A 117 9.25 -11.83 41.32
N GLN A 118 9.15 -12.96 42.02
CA GLN A 118 8.95 -13.06 43.47
C GLN A 118 9.61 -14.35 43.96
#